data_AF-A0A763CJZ1-F1
#
_entry.id   AF-A0A763CJZ1-F1
#
_cell.length_a   1.000
_cell.length_b   1.000
_cell.length_c   1.000
_cell.angle_alpha   90.00
_cell.angle_beta   90.00
_cell.angle_gamma   90.00
#
_symmetry.space_group_name_H-M   'P 1'
#
loop_
_entity.id
_entity.type
_entity.pdbx_description
1 polymer ?
#
loop_
_entity_poly.entity_id
_entity_poly.type
_entity_poly.pdbx_seq_one_letter_code
_entity_poly.pdbx_strand_id
1 'polypeptide(L)' 'MTAMKRSGLHRSYIVAELHKRGLSLAELGRRNGLSTHTLKNALDKPYPRAESIIAEAIELSPEKIWPERY' A
#
# COMPACT_ATOMS: atom_id res chain seq x y z
N MET A 1 19.80 -20.66 11.94
CA MET A 1 18.80 -20.46 10.87
C MET A 1 18.17 -19.10 11.08
N THR A 2 18.70 -18.07 10.43
CA THR A 2 18.25 -16.68 10.61
C THR A 2 16.90 -16.50 9.93
N ALA A 3 15.85 -16.20 10.69
CA ALA A 3 14.55 -15.82 10.14
C ALA A 3 14.76 -14.54 9.30
N MET A 4 14.72 -14.69 7.98
CA MET A 4 14.86 -13.58 7.04
C MET A 4 13.63 -12.69 7.22
N LYS A 5 13.80 -11.52 7.87
CA LYS A 5 12.76 -10.50 7.97
C LYS A 5 12.23 -10.25 6.56
N ARG A 6 10.98 -10.62 6.30
CA ARG A 6 10.27 -10.18 5.11
C ARG A 6 9.91 -8.73 5.36
N SER A 7 10.86 -7.82 5.17
CA SER A 7 10.58 -6.39 5.27
C SER A 7 9.67 -6.00 4.12
N GLY A 8 8.53 -5.39 4.43
CA GLY A 8 7.61 -4.90 3.42
C GLY A 8 8.24 -3.86 2.48
N LEU A 9 7.56 -3.63 1.35
CA LEU A 9 8.01 -2.66 0.36
C LEU A 9 8.12 -1.28 1.00
N HIS A 10 9.15 -0.55 0.60
CA HIS A 10 9.33 0.81 1.08
C HIS A 10 8.22 1.73 0.54
N ARG A 11 7.72 2.62 1.41
CA ARG A 11 6.69 3.64 1.06
C ARG A 11 6.98 4.39 -0.24
N SER A 12 8.23 4.75 -0.51
CA SER A 12 8.58 5.47 -1.75
C SER A 12 8.43 4.60 -2.99
N TYR A 13 8.67 3.28 -2.89
CA TYR A 13 8.46 2.36 -4.00
C TYR A 13 6.98 2.26 -4.35
N ILE A 14 6.12 2.12 -3.34
CA ILE A 14 4.65 2.09 -3.51
C ILE A 14 4.18 3.39 -4.18
N VAL A 15 4.61 4.55 -3.69
CA VAL A 15 4.24 5.85 -4.27
C VAL A 15 4.78 6.02 -5.69
N ALA A 16 6.01 5.59 -5.96
CA ALA A 16 6.59 5.64 -7.30
C ALA A 16 5.81 4.77 -8.28
N GLU A 17 5.39 3.57 -7.87
CA GLU A 17 4.62 2.66 -8.70
C GLU A 17 3.21 3.20 -8.98
N LEU A 18 2.57 3.82 -7.98
CA LEU A 18 1.33 4.57 -8.20
C LEU A 18 1.53 5.71 -9.21
N HIS A 19 2.60 6.48 -9.08
CA HIS A 19 2.89 7.60 -9.98
C HIS A 19 3.18 7.15 -11.41
N LYS A 20 3.91 6.04 -11.62
CA LYS A 20 4.12 5.44 -12.94
C LYS A 20 2.80 5.10 -13.64
N ARG A 21 1.78 4.74 -12.85
CA ARG A 21 0.43 4.40 -13.30
C ARG A 21 -0.49 5.62 -13.38
N GLY A 22 0.03 6.84 -13.13
CA GLY A 22 -0.76 8.07 -13.13
C GLY A 22 -1.73 8.19 -11.95
N LEU A 23 -1.54 7.38 -10.90
CA LEU A 23 -2.37 7.35 -9.70
C LEU A 23 -1.67 8.05 -8.53
N SER A 24 -2.46 8.52 -7.57
CA SER A 24 -1.96 9.02 -6.28
C SER A 24 -2.79 8.45 -5.13
N LEU A 25 -2.22 8.43 -3.92
CA LEU A 25 -2.96 8.00 -2.72
C LEU A 25 -4.22 8.84 -2.48
N ALA A 26 -4.17 10.13 -2.83
CA ALA A 26 -5.32 11.02 -2.72
C ALA A 26 -6.42 10.62 -3.70
N GLU A 27 -6.04 10.32 -4.93
CA GLU A 27 -6.97 9.88 -5.98
C GLU A 27 -7.58 8.51 -5.64
N LEU A 28 -6.78 7.56 -5.15
CA LEU A 28 -7.27 6.28 -4.67
C LEU A 28 -8.25 6.40 -3.52
N GLY A 29 -7.97 7.31 -2.58
CA GLY A 29 -8.89 7.64 -1.49
C GLY A 29 -10.24 8.11 -2.05
N ARG A 30 -10.23 9.13 -2.93
CA ARG A 30 -11.44 9.68 -3.54
C ARG A 30 -12.26 8.64 -4.30
N ARG A 31 -11.60 7.79 -5.10
CA ARG A 31 -12.27 6.72 -5.87
C ARG A 31 -12.95 5.66 -5.00
N ASN A 32 -12.39 5.40 -3.81
CA ASN A 32 -12.88 4.37 -2.91
C ASN A 32 -13.70 4.90 -1.72
N GLY A 33 -14.04 6.20 -1.72
CA GLY A 33 -14.77 6.85 -0.63
C GLY A 33 -13.97 6.92 0.68
N LEU A 34 -12.65 6.87 0.62
CA LEU A 34 -11.75 6.97 1.76
C LEU A 34 -11.05 8.33 1.78
N SER A 35 -10.75 8.84 2.98
CA SER A 35 -9.95 10.05 3.07
C SER A 35 -8.52 9.78 2.57
N THR A 36 -7.89 10.78 1.97
CA THR A 36 -6.47 10.72 1.60
C THR A 36 -5.59 10.38 2.80
N HIS A 37 -5.96 10.87 3.99
CA HIS A 37 -5.27 10.58 5.22
C HIS A 37 -5.36 9.09 5.60
N THR A 38 -6.49 8.44 5.35
CA THR A 38 -6.68 6.99 5.58
C THR A 38 -5.72 6.16 4.74
N LEU A 39 -5.62 6.46 3.44
CA LEU A 39 -4.71 5.76 2.50
C LEU A 39 -3.24 6.00 2.86
N LYS A 40 -2.90 7.22 3.26
CA LYS A 40 -1.54 7.54 3.73
C LYS A 40 -1.20 6.78 5.01
N ASN A 41 -2.12 6.76 5.97
CA ASN A 41 -1.93 6.05 7.24
C ASN A 41 -1.84 4.52 7.06
N ALA A 42 -2.44 3.96 6.01
CA ALA A 42 -2.35 2.54 5.70
C ALA A 42 -0.91 2.08 5.38
N LEU A 43 -0.06 3.00 4.91
CA LEU A 43 1.37 2.72 4.71
C LEU A 43 2.07 2.44 6.05
N ASP A 44 1.67 3.14 7.11
CA ASP A 44 2.32 3.09 8.43
C ASP A 44 1.62 2.15 9.42
N LYS A 45 0.29 2.04 9.37
CA LYS A 45 -0.54 1.25 10.29
C LYS A 45 -1.40 0.23 9.54
N PRO A 46 -1.61 -0.99 10.12
CA PRO A 46 -2.46 -2.01 9.52
C PRO A 46 -3.87 -1.49 9.24
N TYR A 47 -4.26 -1.47 7.97
CA TYR A 47 -5.60 -1.12 7.56
C TYR A 47 -6.00 -1.94 6.31
N PRO A 48 -6.50 -3.17 6.50
CA PRO A 48 -6.65 -4.15 5.43
C PRO A 48 -7.41 -3.64 4.20
N ARG A 49 -8.45 -2.83 4.41
CA ARG A 49 -9.23 -2.26 3.30
C ARG A 49 -8.42 -1.31 2.41
N ALA A 50 -7.61 -0.43 3.00
CA ALA A 50 -6.80 0.52 2.23
C ALA A 50 -5.54 -0.14 1.68
N GLU A 51 -4.97 -1.11 2.39
CA GLU A 51 -3.88 -1.94 1.89
C GLU A 51 -4.30 -2.68 0.62
N SER A 52 -5.47 -3.31 0.61
CA SER A 52 -6.02 -3.95 -0.60
C SER A 52 -6.20 -2.98 -1.76
N ILE A 53 -6.73 -1.78 -1.50
CA ILE A 53 -6.90 -0.74 -2.55
C ILE A 53 -5.55 -0.31 -3.15
N ILE A 54 -4.55 -0.09 -2.29
CA ILE A 54 -3.20 0.29 -2.74
C ILE A 54 -2.56 -0.86 -3.52
N ALA A 55 -2.74 -2.09 -3.04
CA ALA A 55 -2.17 -3.28 -3.65
C ALA A 55 -2.76 -3.56 -5.03
N GLU A 56 -4.08 -3.49 -5.15
CA GLU A 56 -4.81 -3.60 -6.42
C GLU A 56 -4.36 -2.51 -7.41
N ALA A 57 -4.19 -1.27 -6.94
CA ALA A 57 -3.76 -0.16 -7.79
C ALA A 57 -2.36 -0.36 -8.40
N ILE A 58 -1.48 -1.09 -7.72
CA ILE A 58 -0.14 -1.43 -8.22
C ILE A 58 -0.02 -2.88 -8.71
N GLU A 59 -1.14 -3.59 -8.87
CA GLU A 59 -1.23 -5.01 -9.30
C GLU A 59 -0.34 -5.95 -8.46
N LEU A 60 -0.27 -5.70 -7.16
CA LEU A 60 0.39 -6.58 -6.20
C LEU A 60 -0.61 -7.10 -5.17
N SER A 61 -0.25 -8.19 -4.50
CA SER A 61 -1.00 -8.67 -3.34
C SER A 61 -0.58 -7.88 -2.09
N PRO A 62 -1.49 -7.59 -1.15
CA PRO A 62 -1.15 -6.95 0.13
C PRO A 62 -0.03 -7.68 0.86
N GLU A 63 0.00 -9.02 0.79
CA GLU A 63 1.04 -9.88 1.38
C GLU A 63 2.43 -9.63 0.79
N LYS A 64 2.53 -9.24 -0.48
CA LYS A 64 3.82 -8.88 -1.10
C LYS A 64 4.31 -7.51 -0.64
N ILE A 65 3.39 -6.61 -0.33
CA ILE A 65 3.69 -5.23 0.07
C ILE A 65 3.98 -5.18 1.58
N TRP A 66 3.17 -5.87 2.38
CA TRP A 66 3.26 -5.96 3.83
C TRP A 66 3.31 -7.42 4.32
N PRO A 67 4.36 -8.19 3.99
CA PRO A 67 4.55 -9.57 4.45
C PRO A 67 4.79 -9.72 5.97
N GLU A 68 4.91 -8.63 6.72
CA GLU A 68 4.89 -8.67 8.20
C GLU A 68 3.46 -8.57 8.76
N ARG A 69 2.47 -8.19 7.93
CA ARG A 69 1.06 -8.03 8.34
C ARG A 69 0.18 -9.21 7.92
N TYR A 70 0.66 -10.02 6.97
CA TYR A 70 0.03 -11.21 6.40
C TYR A 70 1.02 -12.37 6.41
#